data_AF-A0A7J3PLT6-F1
#
_entry.id   AF-A0A7J3PLT6-F1
#
_cell.length_a   1.000
_cell.length_b   1.000
_cell.length_c   1.000
_cell.angle_alpha   90.00
_cell.angle_beta   90.00
_cell.angle_gamma   90.00
#
_symmetry.space_group_name_H-M   'P 1'
#
loop_
_entity.id
_entity.type
_entity.pdbx_description
1 polymer ?
#
loop_
_entity_poly.entity_id
_entity_poly.type
_entity_poly.pdbx_seq_one_letter_code
_entity_poly.pdbx_strand_id
1 'polypeptide(L)'
;MDIELRFSIRGIYSTALTKHLLDHGHELVNPTKSQEERFGACTSSVAPDVIINDTGDKEGVVIQGGPESVMEFVQDIREISWQVVVTPIRIHGGVASAGIYFPAEAKTSLDIIRAKITYTLPYHHFCRAGGETLSNIVSMLEELVDIGALNREIAEQKITGLINRLAPRKGSSGMIHHLKPLSGKILLGPFRFYRSGEVLIGRRIIKGFGKYNGLG
;
A
#
# COMPACT_ATOMS: atom_id res chain seq x y z
N MET A 1 -9.49 -13.60 22.72
CA MET A 1 -8.75 -14.87 22.83
C MET A 1 -7.88 -14.81 21.60
N ASP A 2 -6.65 -14.34 21.76
CA ASP A 2 -5.82 -13.99 20.60
C ASP A 2 -5.43 -15.29 19.92
N ILE A 3 -5.94 -15.49 18.70
CA ILE A 3 -5.67 -16.69 17.92
C ILE A 3 -4.31 -16.47 17.27
N GLU A 4 -3.31 -17.21 17.72
CA GLU A 4 -2.00 -17.23 17.07
C GLU A 4 -2.15 -17.92 15.70
N LEU A 5 -2.10 -17.12 14.63
CA LEU A 5 -2.21 -17.60 13.25
C LEU A 5 -0.88 -17.45 12.52
N ARG A 6 -0.61 -18.37 11.59
CA ARG A 6 0.58 -18.35 10.74
C ARG A 6 0.28 -17.67 9.43
N PHE A 7 1.17 -16.77 9.02
CA PHE A 7 1.04 -16.09 7.73
C PHE A 7 2.31 -16.16 6.92
N SER A 8 2.12 -16.17 5.59
CA SER A 8 3.20 -15.92 4.64
C SER A 8 2.84 -14.68 3.83
N ILE A 9 3.85 -13.84 3.59
CA ILE A 9 3.65 -12.59 2.87
C ILE A 9 4.78 -12.33 1.88
N ARG A 10 4.40 -11.81 0.71
CA ARG A 10 5.30 -11.34 -0.33
C ARG A 10 4.82 -9.99 -0.86
N GLY A 11 5.73 -9.25 -1.47
CA GLY A 11 5.41 -8.01 -2.17
C GLY A 11 5.89 -6.74 -1.46
N ILE A 12 5.46 -5.61 -1.98
CA ILE A 12 5.97 -4.28 -1.60
C ILE A 12 5.60 -3.91 -0.17
N TYR A 13 4.44 -4.39 0.31
CA TYR A 13 3.94 -4.10 1.66
C TYR A 13 4.47 -5.09 2.73
N SER A 14 5.25 -6.09 2.31
CA SER A 14 5.63 -7.23 3.15
C SER A 14 6.27 -6.84 4.47
N THR A 15 7.25 -5.93 4.48
CA THR A 15 7.98 -5.56 5.71
C THR A 15 7.10 -4.81 6.69
N ALA A 16 6.29 -3.86 6.22
CA ALA A 16 5.39 -3.09 7.08
C ALA A 16 4.30 -3.99 7.68
N LEU A 17 3.63 -4.79 6.85
CA LEU A 17 2.58 -5.69 7.29
C LEU A 17 3.12 -6.80 8.18
N THR A 18 4.30 -7.34 7.90
CA THR A 18 4.94 -8.33 8.79
C THR A 18 5.12 -7.74 10.18
N LYS A 19 5.67 -6.53 10.31
CA LYS A 19 5.83 -5.91 11.63
C LYS A 19 4.49 -5.73 12.34
N HIS A 20 3.49 -5.21 11.64
CA HIS A 20 2.16 -4.99 12.21
C HIS A 20 1.53 -6.29 12.72
N LEU A 21 1.59 -7.36 11.93
CA LEU A 21 1.00 -8.65 12.28
C LEU A 21 1.77 -9.37 13.40
N LEU A 22 3.10 -9.26 13.43
CA LEU A 22 3.91 -9.75 14.56
C LEU A 22 3.53 -9.03 15.87
N ASP A 23 3.22 -7.73 15.81
CA ASP A 23 2.76 -6.95 16.97
C ASP A 23 1.38 -7.39 17.48
N HIS A 24 0.58 -8.03 16.62
CA HIS A 24 -0.72 -8.62 16.96
C HIS A 24 -0.59 -10.09 17.40
N GLY A 25 0.63 -10.61 17.53
CA GLY A 25 0.89 -11.97 18.01
C GLY A 25 0.82 -13.07 16.96
N HIS A 26 0.76 -12.73 15.67
CA HIS A 26 0.79 -13.71 14.57
C HIS A 26 2.21 -14.18 14.26
N GLU A 27 2.36 -15.37 13.68
CA GLU A 27 3.66 -15.98 13.35
C GLU A 27 3.97 -15.86 11.84
N LEU A 28 5.12 -15.27 11.49
CA LEU A 28 5.62 -15.28 10.11
C LEU A 28 6.21 -16.67 9.78
N VAL A 29 5.70 -17.31 8.73
CA VAL A 29 6.25 -18.57 8.20
C VAL A 29 6.75 -18.42 6.77
N ASN A 30 7.71 -19.28 6.40
CA ASN A 30 8.36 -19.29 5.09
C ASN A 30 8.93 -17.90 4.68
N PRO A 31 9.75 -17.26 5.55
CA PRO A 31 10.30 -15.94 5.26
C PRO A 31 11.24 -15.96 4.04
N THR A 32 11.38 -14.83 3.35
CA THR A 32 12.51 -14.59 2.44
C THR A 32 13.77 -14.30 3.25
N LYS A 33 14.96 -14.42 2.63
CA LYS A 33 16.23 -14.01 3.26
C LYS A 33 16.18 -12.60 3.86
N SER A 34 15.61 -11.66 3.11
CA SER A 34 15.43 -10.28 3.56
C SER A 34 14.45 -10.12 4.72
N GLN A 35 13.51 -11.04 4.90
CA GLN A 35 12.62 -11.06 6.07
C GLN A 35 13.34 -11.69 7.26
N GLU A 36 14.11 -12.76 7.06
CA GLU A 36 14.94 -13.37 8.11
C GLU A 36 15.96 -12.37 8.69
N GLU A 37 16.63 -11.61 7.82
CA GLU A 37 17.57 -10.56 8.23
C GLU A 37 16.91 -9.45 9.08
N ARG A 38 15.62 -9.18 8.84
CA ARG A 38 14.88 -8.08 9.49
C ARG A 38 14.12 -8.50 10.75
N PHE A 39 13.60 -9.72 10.77
CA PHE A 39 12.69 -10.21 11.82
C PHE A 39 13.27 -11.39 12.60
N GLY A 40 14.46 -11.89 12.24
CA GLY A 40 15.08 -13.07 12.83
C GLY A 40 14.70 -14.36 12.10
N ALA A 41 15.36 -15.46 12.49
CA ALA A 41 15.10 -16.77 11.93
C ALA A 41 13.73 -17.28 12.37
N CYS A 42 12.77 -17.34 11.45
CA CYS A 42 11.46 -17.93 11.69
C CYS A 42 11.44 -19.41 11.27
N THR A 43 10.50 -20.16 11.84
CA THR A 43 10.29 -21.59 11.60
C THR A 43 10.10 -21.85 10.10
N SER A 44 11.06 -22.52 9.48
CA SER A 44 11.01 -22.84 8.04
C SER A 44 10.26 -24.15 7.81
N SER A 45 9.32 -24.16 6.84
CA SER A 45 8.56 -25.31 6.31
C SER A 45 7.19 -25.68 6.90
N VAL A 46 6.47 -24.75 7.54
CA VAL A 46 5.06 -24.97 7.94
C VAL A 46 4.11 -24.30 6.93
N ALA A 47 2.95 -24.92 6.67
CA ALA A 47 1.90 -24.33 5.85
C ALA A 47 1.28 -23.11 6.56
N PRO A 48 1.13 -21.95 5.89
CA PRO A 48 0.49 -20.78 6.48
C PRO A 48 -1.04 -20.94 6.53
N ASP A 49 -1.67 -20.37 7.55
CA ASP A 49 -3.14 -20.20 7.63
C ASP A 49 -3.62 -19.09 6.68
N VAL A 50 -2.77 -18.08 6.47
CA VAL A 50 -3.05 -16.91 5.64
C VAL A 50 -1.88 -16.62 4.68
N ILE A 51 -2.20 -16.42 3.41
CA ILE A 51 -1.26 -15.99 2.37
C ILE A 51 -1.62 -14.57 1.94
N ILE A 52 -0.62 -13.68 1.93
CA ILE A 52 -0.76 -12.27 1.57
C ILE A 52 0.17 -11.96 0.39
N ASN A 53 -0.39 -11.44 -0.69
CA ASN A 53 0.36 -11.03 -1.88
C ASN A 53 -0.11 -9.66 -2.37
N ASP A 54 0.74 -8.92 -3.09
CA ASP A 54 0.33 -7.65 -3.70
C ASP A 54 -0.85 -7.85 -4.67
N THR A 55 -1.70 -6.84 -4.78
CA THR A 55 -2.65 -6.74 -5.89
C THR A 55 -1.90 -6.54 -7.22
N GLY A 56 -2.53 -6.91 -8.34
CA GLY A 56 -1.90 -6.77 -9.66
C GLY A 56 -1.55 -5.32 -10.04
N ASP A 57 -2.28 -4.33 -9.49
CA ASP A 57 -2.01 -2.90 -9.63
C ASP A 57 -1.07 -2.34 -8.56
N LYS A 58 -0.61 -3.16 -7.61
CA LYS A 58 0.26 -2.80 -6.47
C LYS A 58 -0.34 -1.74 -5.53
N GLU A 59 -1.63 -1.44 -5.64
CA GLU A 59 -2.32 -0.48 -4.78
C GLU A 59 -2.78 -1.10 -3.44
N GLY A 60 -2.53 -2.39 -3.23
CA GLY A 60 -2.97 -3.12 -2.05
C GLY A 60 -2.37 -4.52 -1.96
N VAL A 61 -2.99 -5.34 -1.13
CA VAL A 61 -2.74 -6.78 -1.01
C VAL A 61 -4.02 -7.59 -1.16
N VAL A 62 -3.87 -8.84 -1.58
CA VAL A 62 -4.90 -9.87 -1.52
C VAL A 62 -4.54 -10.84 -0.42
N ILE A 63 -5.50 -11.10 0.46
CA ILE A 63 -5.39 -12.03 1.57
C ILE A 63 -6.24 -13.25 1.24
N GLN A 64 -5.68 -14.45 1.44
CA GLN A 64 -6.35 -15.72 1.19
C GLN A 64 -6.04 -16.71 2.32
N GLY A 65 -7.05 -17.48 2.76
CA GLY A 65 -6.89 -18.42 3.87
C GLY A 65 -8.23 -18.98 4.35
N GLY A 66 -8.27 -19.50 5.57
CA GLY A 66 -9.51 -19.89 6.23
C GLY A 66 -10.44 -18.69 6.46
N PRO A 67 -11.78 -18.84 6.43
CA PRO A 67 -12.72 -17.73 6.63
C PRO A 67 -12.52 -16.94 7.92
N GLU A 68 -12.26 -17.62 9.03
CA GLU A 68 -11.99 -17.00 10.33
C GLU A 68 -10.63 -16.28 10.31
N SER A 69 -9.58 -16.93 9.79
CA SER A 69 -8.23 -16.35 9.68
C SER A 69 -8.20 -15.09 8.80
N VAL A 70 -8.92 -15.09 7.66
CA VAL A 70 -9.03 -13.91 6.80
C VAL A 70 -9.81 -12.79 7.49
N MET A 71 -10.85 -13.11 8.24
CA MET A 71 -11.63 -12.11 8.97
C MET A 71 -10.78 -11.42 10.03
N GLU A 72 -9.98 -12.18 10.77
CA GLU A 72 -9.04 -11.68 11.78
C GLU A 72 -8.02 -10.71 11.15
N PHE A 73 -7.31 -11.16 10.11
CA PHE A 73 -6.29 -10.35 9.44
C PHE A 73 -6.86 -9.08 8.81
N VAL A 74 -8.09 -9.12 8.32
CA VAL A 74 -8.79 -7.94 7.82
C VAL A 74 -9.07 -6.93 8.92
N GLN A 75 -9.36 -7.37 10.15
CA GLN A 75 -9.55 -6.48 11.30
C GLN A 75 -8.22 -5.85 11.70
N ASP A 76 -7.17 -6.65 11.90
CA ASP A 76 -5.84 -6.15 12.26
C ASP A 76 -5.32 -5.12 11.27
N ILE A 77 -5.42 -5.40 9.96
CA ILE A 77 -4.90 -4.52 8.92
C ILE A 77 -5.72 -3.23 8.81
N ARG A 78 -7.01 -3.24 9.19
CA ARG A 78 -7.82 -2.01 9.26
C ARG A 78 -7.35 -1.07 10.36
N GLU A 79 -6.70 -1.57 11.40
CA GLU A 79 -6.18 -0.73 12.48
C GLU A 79 -5.00 0.14 12.04
N ILE A 80 -4.32 -0.23 10.95
CA ILE A 80 -3.20 0.54 10.38
C ILE A 80 -3.64 1.95 9.98
N SER A 81 -4.85 2.08 9.44
CA SER A 81 -5.38 3.35 8.96
C SER A 81 -6.89 3.29 8.73
N TRP A 82 -7.56 4.38 9.08
CA TRP A 82 -8.98 4.58 8.80
C TRP A 82 -9.33 4.67 7.30
N GLN A 83 -8.33 4.89 6.43
CA GLN A 83 -8.51 4.93 4.97
C GLN A 83 -8.38 3.56 4.31
N VAL A 84 -8.05 2.49 5.04
CA VAL A 84 -7.93 1.15 4.47
C VAL A 84 -9.26 0.72 3.83
N VAL A 85 -9.21 0.36 2.54
CA VAL A 85 -10.40 -0.06 1.79
C VAL A 85 -10.37 -1.56 1.59
N VAL A 86 -11.37 -2.26 2.13
CA VAL A 86 -11.45 -3.73 2.07
C VAL A 86 -12.59 -4.15 1.14
N THR A 87 -12.34 -5.10 0.26
CA THR A 87 -13.39 -5.72 -0.55
C THR A 87 -14.23 -6.68 0.27
N PRO A 88 -15.50 -6.95 -0.09
CA PRO A 88 -16.26 -8.05 0.49
C PRO A 88 -15.45 -9.35 0.48
N ILE A 89 -15.44 -10.07 1.61
CA ILE A 89 -14.83 -11.39 1.72
C ILE A 89 -15.62 -12.34 0.83
N ARG A 90 -14.92 -13.04 -0.07
CA ARG A 90 -15.50 -14.06 -0.95
C ARG A 90 -14.98 -15.42 -0.55
N ILE A 91 -15.88 -16.39 -0.41
CA ILE A 91 -15.54 -17.77 -0.06
C ILE A 91 -15.79 -18.66 -1.27
N HIS A 92 -14.78 -19.43 -1.66
CA HIS A 92 -14.87 -20.42 -2.73
C HIS A 92 -14.13 -21.68 -2.32
N GLY A 93 -14.80 -22.84 -2.34
CA GLY A 93 -14.19 -24.13 -1.97
C GLY A 93 -13.63 -24.15 -0.54
N GLY A 94 -14.26 -23.44 0.40
CA GLY A 94 -13.78 -23.33 1.79
C GLY A 94 -12.64 -22.32 2.01
N VAL A 95 -12.09 -21.73 0.95
CA VAL A 95 -11.05 -20.70 1.03
C VAL A 95 -11.71 -19.32 0.94
N ALA A 96 -11.44 -18.47 1.92
CA ALA A 96 -11.82 -17.06 1.92
C ALA A 96 -10.76 -16.20 1.24
N SER A 97 -11.20 -15.12 0.61
CA SER A 97 -10.33 -14.14 -0.04
C SER A 97 -10.88 -12.72 0.08
N ALA A 98 -10.01 -11.74 0.31
CA ALA A 98 -10.34 -10.32 0.29
C ALA A 98 -9.17 -9.49 -0.23
N GLY A 99 -9.46 -8.45 -1.00
CA GLY A 99 -8.51 -7.40 -1.34
C GLY A 99 -8.54 -6.29 -0.29
N ILE A 100 -7.37 -5.83 0.12
CA ILE A 100 -7.16 -4.70 1.00
C ILE A 100 -6.33 -3.66 0.25
N TYR A 101 -6.88 -2.48 0.03
CA TYR A 101 -6.24 -1.39 -0.70
C TYR A 101 -5.79 -0.29 0.24
N PHE A 102 -4.64 0.31 -0.09
CA PHE A 102 -3.97 1.30 0.73
C PHE A 102 -3.93 2.66 0.01
N PRO A 103 -4.85 3.58 0.33
CA PRO A 103 -4.75 4.98 -0.09
C PRO A 103 -3.48 5.66 0.44
N ALA A 104 -3.24 6.90 -0.02
CA ALA A 104 -2.01 7.63 0.28
C ALA A 104 -1.70 7.73 1.78
N GLU A 105 -2.72 7.94 2.62
CA GLU A 105 -2.53 8.02 4.07
C GLU A 105 -2.18 6.64 4.66
N ALA A 106 -2.88 5.57 4.27
CA ALA A 106 -2.54 4.21 4.69
C ALA A 106 -1.12 3.80 4.26
N LYS A 107 -0.70 4.15 3.03
CA LYS A 107 0.68 3.96 2.55
C LYS A 107 1.71 4.70 3.41
N THR A 108 1.35 5.90 3.88
CA THR A 108 2.20 6.70 4.77
C THR A 108 2.32 6.02 6.14
N SER A 109 1.23 5.52 6.71
CA SER A 109 1.26 4.72 7.94
C SER A 109 2.12 3.47 7.80
N LEU A 110 2.02 2.77 6.65
CA LEU A 110 2.86 1.62 6.33
C LEU A 110 4.34 1.99 6.18
N ASP A 111 4.67 3.15 5.59
CA ASP A 111 6.04 3.67 5.54
C ASP A 111 6.60 3.91 6.96
N ILE A 112 5.79 4.50 7.86
CA ILE A 112 6.16 4.72 9.27
C ILE A 112 6.41 3.40 9.99
N ILE A 113 5.56 2.39 9.80
CA ILE A 113 5.75 1.06 10.39
C ILE A 113 7.02 0.41 9.85
N ARG A 114 7.26 0.50 8.53
CA ARG A 114 8.47 -0.04 7.88
C ARG A 114 9.76 0.59 8.44
N ALA A 115 9.75 1.90 8.68
CA ALA A 115 10.90 2.63 9.22
C ALA A 115 11.34 2.16 10.60
N LYS A 116 10.48 1.47 11.37
CA LYS A 116 10.84 0.86 12.66
C LYS A 116 11.75 -0.36 12.52
N ILE A 117 11.86 -0.93 11.33
CA ILE A 117 12.55 -2.22 11.07
C ILE A 117 13.77 -2.05 10.19
N THR A 118 13.67 -1.20 9.17
CA THR A 118 14.75 -0.99 8.20
C THR A 118 14.77 0.47 7.82
N TYR A 119 15.94 0.97 7.43
CA TYR A 119 16.00 2.24 6.74
C TYR A 119 15.11 2.18 5.49
N THR A 120 14.36 3.26 5.28
CA THR A 120 13.44 3.42 4.16
C THR A 120 13.21 4.91 3.95
N LEU A 121 13.06 5.33 2.69
CA LEU A 121 12.72 6.71 2.36
C LEU A 121 11.23 6.99 2.59
N PRO A 122 10.85 8.26 2.87
CA PRO A 122 9.45 8.65 2.86
C PRO A 122 8.85 8.43 1.46
N TYR A 123 7.55 8.15 1.43
CA TYR A 123 6.81 7.82 0.20
C TYR A 123 7.26 6.52 -0.46
N HIS A 124 7.89 5.59 0.28
CA HIS A 124 8.38 4.32 -0.27
C HIS A 124 7.24 3.54 -0.93
N HIS A 125 6.15 3.25 -0.22
CA HIS A 125 5.04 2.49 -0.81
C HIS A 125 4.36 3.25 -1.97
N PHE A 126 4.28 4.59 -1.90
CA PHE A 126 3.79 5.41 -3.01
C PHE A 126 4.66 5.23 -4.26
N CYS A 127 5.98 5.32 -4.13
CA CYS A 127 6.91 5.15 -5.24
C CYS A 127 6.92 3.72 -5.79
N ARG A 128 6.85 2.71 -4.92
CA ARG A 128 6.80 1.28 -5.31
C ARG A 128 5.53 0.93 -6.08
N ALA A 129 4.41 1.56 -5.74
CA ALA A 129 3.14 1.40 -6.46
C ALA A 129 3.04 2.29 -7.71
N GLY A 130 3.70 3.46 -7.71
CA GLY A 130 3.61 4.52 -8.72
C GLY A 130 4.29 4.25 -10.07
N GLY A 131 4.63 3.00 -10.38
CA GLY A 131 5.26 2.58 -11.64
C GLY A 131 6.77 2.37 -11.55
N GLU A 132 7.33 1.79 -12.62
CA GLU A 132 8.71 1.31 -12.67
C GLU A 132 9.74 2.42 -12.40
N THR A 133 9.56 3.60 -13.02
CA THR A 133 10.49 4.73 -12.84
C THR A 133 10.60 5.15 -11.38
N LEU A 134 9.46 5.34 -10.68
CA LEU A 134 9.47 5.75 -9.27
C LEU A 134 10.01 4.64 -8.37
N SER A 135 9.64 3.39 -8.65
CA SER A 135 10.15 2.22 -7.93
C SER A 135 11.67 2.11 -8.04
N ASN A 136 12.24 2.34 -9.22
CA ASN A 136 13.69 2.29 -9.43
C ASN A 136 14.39 3.45 -8.72
N ILE A 137 13.84 4.66 -8.78
CA ILE A 137 14.41 5.83 -8.10
C ILE A 137 14.48 5.63 -6.60
N VAL A 138 13.37 5.20 -5.96
CA VAL A 138 13.36 5.04 -4.50
C VAL A 138 14.33 3.94 -4.06
N SER A 139 14.36 2.81 -4.79
CA SER A 139 15.26 1.69 -4.47
C SER A 139 16.73 2.08 -4.62
N MET A 140 17.07 2.80 -5.70
CA MET A 140 18.44 3.27 -5.93
C MET A 140 18.88 4.29 -4.88
N LEU A 141 18.00 5.21 -4.46
CA LEU A 141 18.34 6.18 -3.42
C LEU A 141 18.54 5.49 -2.06
N GLU A 142 17.72 4.49 -1.73
CA GLU A 142 17.89 3.67 -0.52
C GLU A 142 19.24 2.92 -0.54
N GLU A 143 19.55 2.27 -1.66
CA GLU A 143 20.82 1.54 -1.86
C GLU A 143 22.04 2.46 -1.72
N LEU A 144 22.02 3.64 -2.34
CA LEU A 144 23.12 4.62 -2.25
C LEU A 144 23.36 5.08 -0.81
N VAL A 145 22.30 5.17 -0.01
CA VAL A 145 22.42 5.49 1.41
C VAL A 145 22.98 4.32 2.19
N ASP A 146 22.52 3.10 1.91
CA ASP A 146 22.99 1.89 2.59
C ASP A 146 24.48 1.64 2.38
N ILE A 147 25.02 1.91 1.17
CA ILE A 147 26.46 1.82 0.89
C ILE A 147 27.27 3.05 1.34
N GLY A 148 26.61 4.05 1.94
CA GLY A 148 27.25 5.28 2.43
C GLY A 148 27.66 6.27 1.34
N ALA A 149 27.23 6.07 0.08
CA ALA A 149 27.52 6.96 -1.04
C ALA A 149 26.62 8.21 -1.06
N LEU A 150 25.50 8.20 -0.33
CA LEU A 150 24.56 9.31 -0.23
C LEU A 150 24.16 9.54 1.23
N ASN A 151 24.15 10.80 1.66
CA ASN A 151 23.65 11.15 2.99
C ASN A 151 22.11 11.02 3.05
N ARG A 152 21.61 10.50 4.18
CA ARG A 152 20.17 10.29 4.46
C ARG A 152 19.32 11.53 4.25
N GLU A 153 19.70 12.65 4.85
CA GLU A 153 18.96 13.91 4.78
C GLU A 153 18.85 14.42 3.33
N ILE A 154 19.94 14.26 2.56
CA ILE A 154 19.96 14.62 1.15
C ILE A 154 19.01 13.71 0.35
N ALA A 155 19.03 12.40 0.60
CA ALA A 155 18.14 11.46 -0.07
C ALA A 155 16.65 11.78 0.19
N GLU A 156 16.30 12.08 1.44
CA GLU A 156 14.95 12.49 1.85
C GLU A 156 14.50 13.80 1.19
N GLN A 157 15.39 14.79 1.10
CA GLN A 157 15.12 16.05 0.39
C GLN A 157 14.90 15.80 -1.10
N LYS A 158 15.68 14.91 -1.73
CA LYS A 158 15.55 14.60 -3.16
C LYS A 158 14.24 13.89 -3.48
N ILE A 159 13.85 12.89 -2.68
CA ILE A 159 12.60 12.16 -2.93
C ILE A 159 11.40 13.09 -2.70
N THR A 160 11.39 13.86 -1.63
CA THR A 160 10.33 14.85 -1.34
C THR A 160 10.23 15.90 -2.45
N GLY A 161 11.37 16.41 -2.93
CA GLY A 161 11.42 17.35 -4.05
C GLY A 161 10.95 16.75 -5.38
N LEU A 162 11.13 15.44 -5.60
CA LEU A 162 10.57 14.74 -6.76
C LEU A 162 9.04 14.66 -6.66
N ILE A 163 8.50 14.19 -5.53
CA ILE A 163 7.05 14.07 -5.31
C ILE A 163 6.37 15.43 -5.48
N ASN A 164 6.92 16.49 -4.90
CA ASN A 164 6.40 17.85 -5.05
C ASN A 164 6.41 18.36 -6.50
N ARG A 165 7.35 17.90 -7.33
CA ARG A 165 7.38 18.24 -8.77
C ARG A 165 6.34 17.48 -9.59
N LEU A 166 5.99 16.27 -9.17
CA LEU A 166 4.92 15.46 -9.74
C LEU A 166 3.53 15.93 -9.30
N ALA A 167 3.46 16.65 -8.19
CA ALA A 167 2.21 17.22 -7.70
C ALA A 167 1.55 18.11 -8.76
N PRO A 168 0.22 18.06 -8.88
CA PRO A 168 -0.48 18.87 -9.88
C PRO A 168 -0.26 20.37 -9.67
N ARG A 169 -0.07 21.10 -10.79
CA ARG A 169 0.15 22.55 -10.78
C ARG A 169 -1.13 23.30 -11.11
N LYS A 170 -1.23 24.55 -10.66
CA LYS A 170 -2.31 25.44 -11.10
C LYS A 170 -2.36 25.49 -12.63
N GLY A 171 -3.56 25.33 -13.19
CA GLY A 171 -3.81 25.31 -14.63
C GLY A 171 -3.64 23.96 -15.31
N SER A 172 -3.05 22.95 -14.65
CA SER A 172 -2.97 21.61 -15.25
C SER A 172 -4.35 20.95 -15.27
N SER A 173 -4.55 20.03 -16.22
CA SER A 173 -5.71 19.15 -16.25
C SER A 173 -5.35 17.78 -15.69
N GLY A 174 -6.32 17.14 -15.04
CA GLY A 174 -6.20 15.78 -14.52
C GLY A 174 -7.41 14.93 -14.90
N MET A 175 -7.26 13.64 -14.72
CA MET A 175 -8.33 12.64 -14.79
C MET A 175 -8.45 11.99 -13.42
N ILE A 176 -9.68 11.81 -12.92
CA ILE A 176 -9.88 11.06 -11.68
C ILE A 176 -10.00 9.59 -12.06
N HIS A 177 -9.04 8.80 -11.57
CA HIS A 177 -9.09 7.35 -11.67
C HIS A 177 -9.92 6.82 -10.49
N HIS A 178 -11.21 6.60 -10.70
CA HIS A 178 -12.07 6.02 -9.68
C HIS A 178 -11.94 4.50 -9.74
N LEU A 179 -11.20 3.93 -8.78
CA LEU A 179 -11.03 2.49 -8.64
C LEU A 179 -12.17 1.92 -7.81
N LYS A 180 -12.96 1.02 -8.40
CA LYS A 180 -13.86 0.16 -7.65
C LYS A 180 -13.23 -1.20 -7.51
N PRO A 181 -12.90 -1.63 -6.28
CA PRO A 181 -12.17 -2.88 -6.08
C PRO A 181 -12.77 -4.11 -6.77
N LEU A 182 -14.10 -4.18 -6.92
CA LEU A 182 -14.79 -5.32 -7.55
C LEU A 182 -15.20 -5.11 -9.01
N SER A 183 -15.24 -3.87 -9.51
CA SER A 183 -15.83 -3.57 -10.83
C SER A 183 -14.92 -2.74 -11.73
N GLY A 184 -13.62 -2.70 -11.40
CA GLY A 184 -12.59 -2.09 -12.22
C GLY A 184 -12.51 -0.56 -12.11
N LYS A 185 -11.75 0.01 -13.04
CA LYS A 185 -11.38 1.42 -13.07
C LYS A 185 -12.34 2.22 -13.94
N ILE A 186 -12.88 3.30 -13.38
CA ILE A 186 -13.69 4.28 -14.11
C ILE A 186 -12.86 5.56 -14.24
N LEU A 187 -12.72 6.04 -15.47
CA LEU A 187 -12.11 7.33 -15.74
C LEU A 187 -13.16 8.43 -15.65
N LEU A 188 -12.99 9.33 -14.69
CA LEU A 188 -13.86 10.48 -14.54
C LEU A 188 -13.15 11.69 -15.16
N GLY A 189 -13.73 12.09 -16.30
CA GLY A 189 -13.24 13.08 -17.28
C GLY A 189 -12.94 14.47 -16.72
N PRO A 190 -12.29 15.30 -17.55
CA PRO A 190 -11.19 16.13 -17.10
C PRO A 190 -11.64 17.18 -16.11
N PHE A 191 -10.81 17.35 -15.09
CA PHE A 191 -10.91 18.47 -14.17
C PHE A 191 -9.68 19.33 -14.32
N ARG A 192 -9.81 20.62 -14.05
CA ARG A 192 -8.67 21.55 -14.03
C ARG A 192 -8.37 21.97 -12.61
N PHE A 193 -7.09 22.13 -12.31
CA PHE A 193 -6.62 22.64 -11.04
C PHE A 193 -6.63 24.17 -11.05
N TYR A 194 -7.38 24.79 -10.14
CA TYR A 194 -7.55 26.26 -10.09
C TYR A 194 -6.78 26.92 -8.95
N ARG A 195 -6.61 26.19 -7.85
CA ARG A 195 -5.85 26.65 -6.68
C ARG A 195 -4.85 25.57 -6.29
N SER A 196 -3.62 26.02 -6.06
CA SER A 196 -2.52 25.25 -5.51
C SER A 196 -1.93 26.12 -4.40
N GLY A 197 -1.88 25.56 -3.20
CA GLY A 197 -1.48 26.11 -1.90
C GLY A 197 -1.47 24.91 -0.94
N GLU A 198 -1.89 25.06 0.32
CA GLU A 198 -2.12 23.87 1.18
C GLU A 198 -3.24 22.95 0.68
N VAL A 199 -4.17 23.49 -0.10
CA VAL A 199 -5.31 22.75 -0.66
C VAL A 199 -5.29 22.81 -2.17
N LEU A 200 -5.38 21.63 -2.79
CA LEU A 200 -5.45 21.46 -4.23
C LEU A 200 -6.92 21.43 -4.67
N ILE A 201 -7.39 22.48 -5.35
CA ILE A 201 -8.79 22.57 -5.80
C ILE A 201 -8.90 22.19 -7.27
N GLY A 202 -9.54 21.04 -7.53
CA GLY A 202 -9.96 20.59 -8.84
C GLY A 202 -11.41 20.96 -9.13
N ARG A 203 -11.69 21.63 -10.26
CA ARG A 203 -13.05 21.85 -10.74
C ARG A 203 -13.31 21.02 -11.99
N ARG A 204 -14.42 20.27 -11.95
CA ARG A 204 -14.97 19.50 -13.07
C ARG A 204 -16.33 20.06 -13.43
N ILE A 205 -16.64 20.13 -14.72
CA ILE A 205 -18.00 20.40 -15.19
C ILE A 205 -18.67 19.04 -15.41
N ILE A 206 -19.71 18.76 -14.64
CA ILE A 206 -20.53 17.57 -14.83
C ILE A 206 -21.65 17.93 -15.79
N LYS A 207 -21.74 17.24 -16.93
CA LYS A 207 -22.89 17.33 -17.83
C LYS A 207 -23.90 16.23 -17.44
N GLY A 208 -25.20 16.52 -17.53
CA GLY A 208 -26.26 15.54 -17.25
C GLY A 208 -26.12 14.27 -18.11
N PHE A 209 -26.68 13.14 -17.64
CA PHE A 209 -26.64 11.80 -18.25
C PHE A 209 -25.29 11.03 -18.19
N GLY A 210 -24.36 11.43 -17.33
CA GLY A 210 -23.13 10.66 -17.07
C GLY A 210 -23.26 9.64 -15.93
N LYS A 211 -22.60 8.47 -16.04
CA LYS A 211 -22.36 7.55 -14.91
C LYS A 211 -21.52 8.30 -13.88
N TYR A 212 -22.02 8.47 -12.65
CA TYR A 212 -21.45 9.35 -11.61
C TYR A 212 -21.53 10.85 -11.92
N ASN A 213 -22.74 11.35 -12.16
CA ASN A 213 -23.05 12.78 -12.31
C ASN A 213 -23.30 13.49 -10.95
N GLY A 214 -23.38 12.77 -9.83
CA GLY A 214 -23.68 13.37 -8.53
C GLY A 214 -25.07 14.04 -8.45
N LEU A 215 -25.97 13.75 -9.40
CA LEU A 215 -27.32 14.32 -9.49
C LEU A 215 -28.43 13.30 -9.18
N GLY A 216 -28.06 12.11 -8.67
CA GLY A 216 -28.95 10.95 -8.58
C GLY A 216 -28.66 9.95 -9.68
#